data_AF-A0A1I6ECN8-F1
#
_entry.id   AF-A0A1I6ECN8-F1
#
_cell.length_a   1.000
_cell.length_b   1.000
_cell.length_c   1.000
_cell.angle_alpha   90.00
_cell.angle_beta   90.00
_cell.angle_gamma   90.00
#
_symmetry.space_group_name_H-M   'P 1'
#
loop_
_entity.id
_entity.type
_entity.pdbx_description
1 polymer ?
#
loop_
_entity_poly.entity_id
_entity_poly.type
_entity_poly.pdbx_seq_one_letter_code
_entity_poly.pdbx_strand_id
1 'polypeptide(L)'
;MVERKSWEEFRTLGFLWWINMILHTFGWAITFDFDDSGKLKEVYPARVKYRGFSEKINSEGYIKVSEFMKANAEQLHQESME
;
A
#
# COMPACT_ATOMS: atom_id res chain seq x y z
N MET A 1 7.18 -17.24 10.62
CA MET A 1 6.85 -16.44 11.82
C MET A 1 5.92 -15.30 11.41
N VAL A 2 4.98 -14.85 12.25
CA VAL A 2 4.08 -13.72 11.91
C VAL A 2 4.51 -12.48 12.68
N GLU A 3 4.97 -11.44 11.96
CA GLU A 3 5.27 -10.13 12.52
C GLU A 3 4.15 -9.14 12.21
N ARG A 4 3.61 -8.48 13.24
CA ARG A 4 2.54 -7.49 13.05
C ARG A 4 3.13 -6.15 12.62
N LYS A 5 2.75 -5.67 11.43
CA LYS A 5 3.07 -4.33 10.94
C LYS A 5 1.93 -3.33 11.15
N SER A 6 2.24 -2.04 11.13
CA SER A 6 1.24 -0.98 11.26
C SER A 6 0.61 -0.59 9.92
N TRP A 7 -0.60 -0.03 9.94
CA TRP A 7 -1.22 0.54 8.74
C TRP A 7 -0.45 1.73 8.18
N GLU A 8 0.20 2.52 9.04
CA GLU A 8 1.04 3.65 8.62
C GLU A 8 2.26 3.18 7.85
N GLU A 9 2.91 2.11 8.33
CA GLU A 9 4.01 1.46 7.62
C GLU A 9 3.54 0.92 6.26
N PHE A 10 2.41 0.20 6.23
CA PHE A 10 1.81 -0.30 5.00
C PHE A 10 1.55 0.80 3.94
N ARG A 11 1.10 1.97 4.39
CA ARG A 11 0.88 3.14 3.53
C ARG A 11 2.19 3.80 3.09
N THR A 12 3.14 3.95 4.02
CA THR A 12 4.42 4.62 3.77
C THR A 12 5.28 3.85 2.78
N LEU A 13 5.29 2.52 2.87
CA LEU A 13 5.99 1.62 1.95
C LEU A 13 5.37 1.54 0.55
N GLY A 14 4.23 2.19 0.31
CA GLY A 14 3.55 2.20 -0.99
C GLY A 14 2.63 1.01 -1.25
N PHE A 15 2.46 0.09 -0.29
CA PHE A 15 1.62 -1.10 -0.48
C PHE A 15 0.13 -0.78 -0.61
N LEU A 16 -0.34 0.28 0.05
CA LEU A 16 -1.70 0.77 -0.15
C LEU A 16 -2.00 1.07 -1.61
N TRP A 17 -1.09 1.80 -2.27
CA TRP A 17 -1.23 2.10 -3.70
C TRP A 17 -1.13 0.83 -4.54
N TRP A 18 -0.14 -0.03 -4.26
CA TRP A 18 0.08 -1.26 -5.02
C TRP A 18 -1.13 -2.19 -5.00
N ILE A 19 -1.73 -2.42 -3.83
CA ILE A 19 -2.91 -3.28 -3.71
C ILE A 19 -4.15 -2.61 -4.32
N ASN A 20 -4.30 -1.29 -4.17
CA ASN A 20 -5.43 -0.57 -4.77
C ASN A 20 -5.37 -0.54 -6.30
N MET A 21 -4.19 -0.66 -6.93
CA MET A 21 -4.10 -0.85 -8.39
C MET A 21 -4.88 -2.09 -8.84
N ILE A 22 -4.79 -3.20 -8.09
CA ILE A 22 -5.53 -4.43 -8.36
C ILE A 22 -7.00 -4.26 -7.95
N LEU A 23 -7.27 -3.77 -6.75
CA LEU A 23 -8.65 -3.66 -6.25
C LEU A 23 -9.53 -2.75 -7.11
N HIS A 24 -8.98 -1.68 -7.69
CA HIS A 24 -9.70 -0.79 -8.60
C HIS A 24 -10.25 -1.52 -9.84
N THR A 25 -9.63 -2.62 -10.29
CA THR A 25 -10.17 -3.46 -11.38
C THR A 25 -11.50 -4.12 -11.01
N PHE A 26 -11.63 -4.54 -9.75
CA PHE A 26 -12.88 -5.02 -9.16
C PHE A 26 -13.79 -3.89 -8.68
N GLY A 27 -13.31 -2.65 -8.75
CA GLY A 27 -13.98 -1.46 -8.26
C GLY A 27 -14.05 -1.42 -6.72
N TRP A 28 -13.04 -1.95 -6.06
CA TRP A 28 -12.85 -1.88 -4.63
C TRP A 28 -11.62 -1.04 -4.31
N ALA A 29 -11.52 -0.53 -3.10
CA ALA A 29 -10.31 0.09 -2.58
C ALA A 29 -10.22 -0.16 -1.07
N ILE A 30 -9.00 -0.20 -0.54
CA ILE A 30 -8.73 0.00 0.87
C ILE A 30 -8.65 1.52 1.08
N THR A 31 -9.47 2.03 2.00
CA THR A 31 -9.57 3.44 2.36
C THR A 31 -8.98 3.67 3.74
N PHE A 32 -8.21 4.73 3.87
CA PHE A 32 -7.71 5.24 5.16
C PHE A 32 -8.52 6.49 5.48
N ASP A 33 -9.27 6.45 6.58
CA ASP A 33 -10.06 7.58 7.08
C ASP A 33 -9.31 8.27 8.22
N PHE A 34 -9.11 9.58 8.08
CA PHE A 34 -8.41 10.41 9.05
C PHE A 34 -9.41 11.38 9.65
N ASP A 35 -9.31 11.63 10.95
CA ASP A 35 -10.11 12.67 11.60
C ASP A 35 -9.61 14.08 11.23
N ASP A 36 -10.32 15.10 11.70
CA ASP A 36 -10.00 16.51 11.44
C ASP A 36 -8.63 16.93 11.99
N SER A 37 -8.04 16.16 12.91
CA SER A 37 -6.69 16.39 13.45
C SER A 37 -5.58 15.73 12.60
N GLY A 38 -5.95 14.98 11.57
CA GLY A 38 -5.02 14.21 10.73
C GLY A 38 -4.61 12.87 11.35
N LYS A 39 -5.28 12.43 12.42
CA LYS A 39 -5.01 11.13 13.03
C LYS A 39 -5.81 10.05 12.32
N LEU A 40 -5.18 8.90 12.05
CA LEU A 40 -5.85 7.74 11.46
C LEU A 40 -6.98 7.26 12.40
N LYS A 41 -8.22 7.35 11.92
CA LYS A 41 -9.43 6.92 12.61
C LYS A 41 -9.72 5.45 12.34
N GLU A 42 -9.71 5.06 11.06
CA GLU A 42 -9.99 3.67 10.65
C GLU A 42 -9.46 3.35 9.25
N VAL A 43 -9.38 2.04 8.96
CA VAL A 43 -9.04 1.50 7.64
C VAL A 43 -10.09 0.47 7.25
N TYR A 44 -10.71 0.63 6.08
CA TYR A 44 -11.81 -0.23 5.63
C TYR A 44 -11.84 -0.43 4.11
N PRO A 45 -12.43 -1.51 3.60
CA PRO A 45 -12.71 -1.67 2.19
C PRO A 45 -13.91 -0.80 1.76
N ALA A 46 -13.84 -0.20 0.57
CA ALA A 46 -14.89 0.63 0.02
C ALA A 46 -15.19 0.28 -1.44
N ARG A 47 -16.45 0.39 -1.84
CA ARG A 47 -16.84 0.37 -3.27
C ARG A 47 -16.46 1.69 -3.91
N VAL A 48 -15.72 1.63 -5.01
CA VAL A 48 -15.25 2.82 -5.74
C VAL A 48 -15.53 2.73 -7.23
N LYS A 49 -15.56 3.88 -7.90
CA LYS A 49 -15.66 3.99 -9.36
C LYS A 49 -14.32 4.22 -10.04
N TYR A 50 -13.24 4.34 -9.28
CA TYR A 50 -11.89 4.50 -9.80
C TYR A 50 -11.42 3.25 -10.56
N ARG A 51 -10.66 3.47 -11.63
CA ARG A 51 -10.10 2.41 -12.51
C ARG A 51 -8.58 2.58 -12.65
N GLY A 52 -7.92 2.91 -11.54
CA GLY A 52 -6.50 3.24 -11.50
C GLY A 52 -6.27 4.60 -10.84
N PHE A 53 -5.03 5.07 -10.92
CA PHE A 53 -4.61 6.36 -10.38
C PHE A 53 -4.06 7.28 -11.47
N SER A 54 -3.92 8.57 -11.16
CA SER A 54 -3.23 9.52 -12.02
C SER A 54 -1.75 9.17 -12.19
N GLU A 55 -1.13 9.67 -13.25
CA GLU A 55 0.30 9.46 -13.51
C GLU A 55 1.17 9.86 -12.31
N LYS A 56 0.93 11.04 -11.73
CA LYS A 56 1.66 11.51 -10.54
C LYS A 56 1.61 10.50 -9.39
N ILE A 57 0.42 10.00 -9.06
CA ILE A 57 0.24 9.02 -7.97
C ILE A 57 0.93 7.70 -8.33
N ASN A 58 0.86 7.26 -9.59
CA ASN A 58 1.56 6.06 -10.03
C ASN A 58 3.07 6.22 -9.87
N SER A 59 3.64 7.33 -10.32
CA SER A 59 5.08 7.60 -10.19
C SER A 59 5.52 7.58 -8.73
N GLU A 60 4.80 8.25 -7.83
CA GLU A 60 5.08 8.22 -6.38
C GLU A 60 4.98 6.79 -5.80
N GLY A 61 3.97 6.03 -6.23
CA GLY A 61 3.77 4.65 -5.80
C GLY A 61 4.90 3.70 -6.24
N TYR A 62 5.29 3.78 -7.51
CA TYR A 62 6.40 2.98 -8.06
C TYR A 62 7.72 3.29 -7.34
N ILE A 63 7.99 4.57 -7.03
CA ILE A 63 9.19 4.96 -6.27
C ILE A 63 9.20 4.26 -4.91
N LYS A 64 8.12 4.37 -4.13
CA LYS A 64 8.03 3.76 -2.80
C LYS A 64 8.22 2.25 -2.79
N VAL A 65 7.56 1.55 -3.71
CA VAL A 65 7.69 0.09 -3.82
C VAL A 65 9.10 -0.28 -4.28
N SER A 66 9.69 0.47 -5.20
CA SER A 66 11.08 0.23 -5.64
C SER A 66 12.09 0.43 -4.51
N GLU A 67 11.89 1.45 -3.67
CA GLU A 67 12.70 1.70 -2.48
C GLU A 67 12.57 0.55 -1.47
N PHE A 68 11.35 0.07 -1.23
CA PHE A 68 11.12 -1.12 -0.38
C PHE A 68 11.86 -2.34 -0.94
N MET A 69 11.70 -2.65 -2.23
CA MET A 69 12.36 -3.80 -2.86
C MET A 69 13.89 -3.69 -2.76
N LYS A 70 14.45 -2.50 -3.01
CA LYS A 70 15.89 -2.26 -2.89
C LYS A 70 16.39 -2.48 -1.47
N ALA A 71 15.67 -1.99 -0.47
CA ALA A 71 16.08 -2.07 0.93
C ALA A 71 15.95 -3.48 1.53
N ASN A 72 15.06 -4.32 0.99
CA ASN A 72 14.70 -5.61 1.59
C ASN A 72 15.07 -6.81 0.70
N ALA A 73 15.68 -6.60 -0.47
CA ALA A 73 15.96 -7.67 -1.44
C ALA A 73 16.72 -8.87 -0.84
N GLU A 74 17.75 -8.62 -0.03
CA GLU A 74 18.55 -9.69 0.58
C GLU A 74 17.70 -10.52 1.56
N GLN A 75 16.99 -9.86 2.47
CA GLN A 75 16.11 -10.53 3.43
C GLN A 75 15.04 -11.36 2.71
N LEU A 76 14.36 -10.76 1.72
CA LEU A 76 13.34 -11.46 0.93
C LEU A 76 13.92 -12.66 0.17
N HIS A 77 15.16 -12.58 -0.31
CA HIS A 77 15.83 -13.70 -0.96
C HIS A 77 16.13 -14.83 0.02
N GLN A 78 16.66 -14.52 1.20
CA GLN A 78 16.90 -15.52 2.25
C GLN A 78 15.60 -16.21 2.68
N GLU A 79 14.55 -15.44 2.96
CA GLU A 79 13.22 -15.95 3.32
C GLU A 79 12.61 -16.86 2.23
N SER A 80 12.95 -16.65 0.96
CA SER A 80 12.46 -17.48 -0.15
C SER A 80 13.09 -18.88 -0.24
N MET A 81 14.17 -19.12 0.50
CA MET A 81 14.87 -20.41 0.55
C MET A 81 14.51 -21.25 1.79
N GLU A 82 13.70 -20.71 2.70
CA GLU A 82 13.14 -21.39 3.87
C GLU A 82 11.86 -22.17 3.52
#